data_AF-H2Z620-F1
#
_entry.id   AF-H2Z620-F1
#
_cell.length_a   1.000
_cell.length_b   1.000
_cell.length_c   1.000
_cell.angle_alpha   90.00
_cell.angle_beta   90.00
_cell.angle_gamma   90.00
#
_symmetry.space_group_name_H-M   'P 1'
#
loop_
_entity.id
_entity.type
_entity.pdbx_description
1 polymer ?
#
loop_
_entity_poly.entity_id
_entity_poly.type
_entity_poly.pdbx_seq_one_letter_code
_entity_poly.pdbx_strand_id
1 'polypeptide(L)'
;LILYWGLAFGEEWGRETSTGECEVTYDRKRLKEARIVAFHTTTISAKDIPWTHYRDPGQIFVFWNAEPSASFGKNGLTEFDNFFNWTWTYKWSSDAFRGYGTRDWALASVKRGKLAVDEIVASKDKMAMWTVSNCGGSQGAIQRMQYYKDLVQAGLTVSTFGKCFFWSEKITWSFPTNYPDKLKKHKFYLAFENSIRCKDYITEKFWDNALKNDMVPIVWGPAKEDVLAVAPLDSFIHCDDFESPAKLVEYLHFLDQHDDEYRKYFHWREDESMTGEQMAKLTKEKYPEIDVMMKPKDLCSEYLKNTKTKIIKSLNQEFIASDREECLS
;
A
#
# COMPACT_ATOMS: atom_id res chain seq x y z
N LEU A 1 26.12 2.51 -1.37
CA LEU A 1 25.77 2.36 0.05
C LEU A 1 24.63 3.31 0.39
N ILE A 2 23.54 2.76 0.91
CA ILE A 2 22.38 3.47 1.47
C ILE A 2 22.46 3.35 2.99
N LEU A 3 22.48 4.49 3.69
CA LEU A 3 22.40 4.53 5.15
C LEU A 3 20.97 4.78 5.58
N TYR A 4 20.40 3.86 6.35
CA TYR A 4 19.14 4.07 7.04
C TYR A 4 19.39 4.72 8.37
N TRP A 5 18.78 5.89 8.57
CA TRP A 5 19.05 6.70 9.76
C TRP A 5 18.57 6.02 11.05
N GLY A 6 17.54 5.19 10.98
CA GLY A 6 17.06 4.41 12.10
C GLY A 6 16.13 3.27 11.66
N LEU A 7 15.70 2.48 12.64
CA LEU A 7 14.78 1.36 12.46
C LEU A 7 13.35 1.89 12.26
N ALA A 8 12.89 1.95 11.02
CA ALA A 8 11.51 2.34 10.71
C ALA A 8 10.54 1.35 11.38
N PHE A 9 9.60 1.88 12.17
CA PHE A 9 8.69 1.08 13.01
C PHE A 9 9.40 0.13 14.00
N GLY A 10 10.67 0.36 14.34
CA GLY A 10 11.44 -0.51 15.24
C GLY A 10 12.00 -1.77 14.58
N GLU A 11 11.87 -1.91 13.25
CA GLU A 11 12.26 -3.10 12.48
C GLU A 11 13.47 -2.83 11.59
N GLU A 12 14.25 -3.89 11.32
CA GLU A 12 15.27 -3.89 10.28
C GLU A 12 14.63 -4.23 8.92
N TRP A 13 14.65 -3.25 8.02
CA TRP A 13 14.30 -3.38 6.62
C TRP A 13 15.52 -3.84 5.80
N GLY A 14 15.32 -4.87 4.98
CA GLY A 14 16.36 -5.52 4.18
C GLY A 14 16.84 -4.74 2.95
N ARG A 15 17.48 -5.44 2.00
CA ARG A 15 18.02 -4.83 0.77
C ARG A 15 16.91 -4.20 -0.08
N GLU A 16 17.17 -2.99 -0.56
CA GLU A 16 16.23 -2.18 -1.35
C GLU A 16 16.37 -2.37 -2.85
N THR A 17 16.75 -3.56 -3.32
CA THR A 17 16.92 -3.74 -4.78
C THR A 17 16.56 -5.12 -5.26
N SER A 18 15.86 -5.12 -6.40
CA SER A 18 15.80 -6.20 -7.38
C SER A 18 17.08 -6.34 -8.22
N THR A 19 17.99 -5.35 -8.19
CA THR A 19 19.19 -5.28 -9.06
C THR A 19 20.49 -5.71 -8.39
N GLY A 20 20.58 -5.72 -7.05
CA GLY A 20 21.80 -6.10 -6.31
C GLY A 20 22.89 -5.03 -6.25
N GLU A 21 22.65 -3.83 -6.78
CA GLU A 21 23.66 -2.77 -6.93
C GLU A 21 23.79 -1.83 -5.71
N CYS A 22 22.82 -1.84 -4.79
CA CYS A 22 22.88 -1.04 -3.56
C CYS A 22 22.92 -1.91 -2.31
N GLU A 23 23.93 -1.65 -1.47
CA GLU A 23 24.02 -2.18 -0.10
C GLU A 23 23.36 -1.22 0.89
N VAL A 24 22.67 -1.79 1.90
CA VAL A 24 22.03 -1.05 3.00
C VAL A 24 22.84 -1.22 4.28
N THR A 25 22.91 -0.16 5.09
CA THR A 25 23.48 -0.21 6.45
C THR A 25 22.67 0.66 7.41
N TYR A 26 22.71 0.33 8.70
CA TYR A 26 22.18 1.15 9.80
C TYR A 26 23.31 1.80 10.62
N ASP A 27 24.57 1.52 10.29
CA ASP A 27 25.71 2.07 11.02
C ASP A 27 25.93 3.54 10.65
N ARG A 28 25.44 4.45 11.50
CA ARG A 28 25.59 5.90 11.33
C ARG A 28 27.06 6.36 11.25
N LYS A 29 28.03 5.56 11.72
CA LYS A 29 29.47 5.89 11.58
C LYS A 29 29.92 5.89 10.12
N ARG A 30 29.21 5.14 9.26
CA ARG A 30 29.44 5.07 7.81
C ARG A 30 28.78 6.19 7.02
N LEU A 31 28.28 7.24 7.69
CA LEU A 31 27.65 8.39 7.03
C LEU A 31 28.50 8.97 5.90
N LYS A 32 29.82 9.06 6.05
CA LYS A 32 30.71 9.60 5.00
C LYS A 32 30.83 8.71 3.75
N GLU A 33 30.57 7.40 3.89
CA GLU A 33 30.58 6.44 2.77
C GLU A 33 29.22 6.38 2.05
N ALA A 34 28.15 6.74 2.76
CA ALA A 34 26.80 6.66 2.24
C ALA A 34 26.59 7.68 1.12
N ARG A 35 25.96 7.24 0.03
CA ARG A 35 25.54 8.10 -1.08
C ARG A 35 24.08 8.52 -0.97
N ILE A 36 23.28 7.65 -0.36
CA ILE A 36 21.90 7.91 -0.01
C ILE A 36 21.79 7.79 1.51
N VAL A 37 21.11 8.75 2.14
CA VAL A 37 20.77 8.69 3.57
C VAL A 37 19.26 8.79 3.67
N ALA A 38 18.61 7.71 4.10
CA ALA A 38 17.15 7.61 4.17
C ALA A 38 16.67 7.81 5.61
N PHE A 39 15.67 8.68 5.74
CA PHE A 39 15.14 9.16 7.00
C PHE A 39 13.66 8.80 7.07
N HIS A 40 13.32 7.76 7.82
CA HIS A 40 11.92 7.39 8.00
C HIS A 40 11.22 8.35 8.97
N THR A 41 9.98 8.73 8.68
CA THR A 41 9.18 9.65 9.52
C THR A 41 9.08 9.23 10.99
N THR A 42 9.10 7.93 11.28
CA THR A 42 9.04 7.42 12.66
C THR A 42 10.37 7.50 13.43
N THR A 43 11.48 7.82 12.76
CA THR A 43 12.82 7.83 13.37
C THR A 43 13.50 9.19 13.31
N ILE A 44 12.83 10.18 12.73
CA ILE A 44 13.40 11.49 12.48
C ILE A 44 12.83 12.52 13.46
N SER A 45 13.68 13.45 13.87
CA SER A 45 13.31 14.58 14.70
C SER A 45 14.23 15.73 14.32
N ALA A 46 13.74 16.98 14.27
CA ALA A 46 14.58 18.16 13.99
C ALA A 46 15.84 18.26 14.85
N LYS A 47 15.84 17.67 16.05
CA LYS A 47 16.99 17.64 16.95
C LYS A 47 18.06 16.61 16.56
N ASP A 48 17.68 15.56 15.84
CA ASP A 48 18.56 14.47 15.36
C ASP A 48 18.85 14.55 13.85
N ILE A 49 18.31 15.59 13.17
CA ILE A 49 18.64 15.82 11.77
C ILE A 49 20.14 16.15 11.67
N PRO A 50 20.89 15.55 10.74
CA PRO A 50 22.33 15.78 10.58
C PRO A 50 22.72 17.18 10.08
N TRP A 51 21.89 18.22 10.25
CA TRP A 51 22.34 19.62 10.11
C TRP A 51 23.55 19.92 11.01
N THR A 52 23.66 19.21 12.14
CA THR A 52 24.80 19.24 13.08
C THR A 52 26.01 18.40 12.61
N HIS A 53 25.90 17.70 11.49
CA HIS A 53 26.88 16.76 10.97
C HIS A 53 27.19 17.01 9.48
N TYR A 54 28.25 16.35 8.98
CA TYR A 54 28.75 16.47 7.61
C TYR A 54 27.66 16.13 6.56
N ARG A 55 27.50 17.00 5.55
CA ARG A 55 26.69 16.75 4.35
C ARG A 55 27.55 16.94 3.10
N ASP A 56 27.95 15.84 2.48
CA ASP A 56 28.67 15.87 1.22
C ASP A 56 27.74 16.40 0.10
N PRO A 57 28.21 17.24 -0.82
CA PRO A 57 27.41 17.67 -1.97
C PRO A 57 26.91 16.51 -2.86
N GLY A 58 27.61 15.38 -2.86
CA GLY A 58 27.24 14.16 -3.57
C GLY A 58 26.31 13.21 -2.80
N GLN A 59 25.85 13.58 -1.60
CA GLN A 59 24.86 12.82 -0.85
C GLN A 59 23.43 13.26 -1.15
N ILE A 60 22.54 12.28 -1.28
CA ILE A 60 21.09 12.49 -1.38
C ILE A 60 20.44 12.09 -0.06
N PHE A 61 19.85 13.06 0.61
CA PHE A 61 19.06 12.85 1.81
C PHE A 61 17.60 12.68 1.41
N VAL A 62 17.01 11.56 1.83
CA VAL A 62 15.72 11.10 1.34
C VAL A 62 14.70 11.11 2.47
N PHE A 63 13.59 11.82 2.27
CA PHE A 63 12.41 11.73 3.11
C PHE A 63 11.68 10.43 2.82
N TRP A 64 11.75 9.48 3.73
CA TRP A 64 11.08 8.19 3.61
C TRP A 64 9.82 8.19 4.48
N ASN A 65 8.66 7.95 3.87
CA ASN A 65 7.40 7.87 4.59
C ASN A 65 6.44 6.82 4.01
N ALA A 66 5.84 6.02 4.89
CA ALA A 66 4.81 5.05 4.56
C ALA A 66 3.39 5.48 4.98
N GLU A 67 3.24 6.47 5.86
CA GLU A 67 1.95 6.90 6.41
C GLU A 67 1.22 7.91 5.49
N PRO A 68 -0.13 7.95 5.47
CA PRO A 68 -0.86 8.84 4.59
C PRO A 68 -0.60 10.30 4.95
N SER A 69 -0.75 11.22 3.98
CA SER A 69 -0.53 12.67 4.19
C SER A 69 -1.39 13.22 5.34
N ALA A 70 -2.60 12.65 5.50
CA ALA A 70 -3.54 12.92 6.59
C ALA A 70 -2.93 12.80 7.99
N SER A 71 -1.92 11.93 8.18
CA SER A 71 -1.33 11.66 9.50
C SER A 71 -0.45 12.80 10.04
N PHE A 72 -0.05 13.75 9.20
CA PHE A 72 0.88 14.82 9.58
C PHE A 72 0.18 16.15 9.91
N GLY A 73 -1.08 16.33 9.50
CA GLY A 73 -1.72 17.64 9.49
C GLY A 73 -1.07 18.62 8.51
N LYS A 74 -1.75 19.72 8.17
CA LYS A 74 -1.36 20.60 7.04
C LYS A 74 0.06 21.19 7.09
N ASN A 75 0.61 21.36 8.30
CA ASN A 75 1.93 21.97 8.53
C ASN A 75 2.89 21.04 9.30
N GLY A 76 2.60 19.73 9.35
CA GLY A 76 3.33 18.79 10.20
C GLY A 76 4.79 18.57 9.83
N LEU A 77 5.22 19.02 8.65
CA LEU A 77 6.57 18.78 8.14
C LEU A 77 7.43 20.04 8.00
N THR A 78 6.96 21.19 8.49
CA THR A 78 7.65 22.49 8.31
C THR A 78 9.06 22.50 8.94
N GLU A 79 9.26 21.76 10.04
CA GLU A 79 10.56 21.68 10.71
C GLU A 79 11.66 21.03 9.83
N PHE A 80 11.26 20.37 8.75
CA PHE A 80 12.14 19.67 7.81
C PHE A 80 12.34 20.42 6.48
N ASP A 81 11.81 21.63 6.35
CA ASP A 81 11.94 22.42 5.13
C ASP A 81 13.41 22.70 4.80
N ASN A 82 13.74 22.67 3.50
CA ASN A 82 15.11 22.81 2.97
C ASN A 82 16.09 21.70 3.38
N PHE A 83 15.64 20.62 4.05
CA PHE A 83 16.53 19.55 4.46
C PHE A 83 16.71 18.49 3.38
N PHE A 84 15.61 17.91 2.89
CA PHE A 84 15.65 16.76 2.00
C PHE A 84 15.96 17.11 0.56
N ASN A 85 16.62 16.17 -0.13
CA ASN A 85 16.80 16.24 -1.57
C ASN A 85 15.65 15.56 -2.29
N TRP A 86 15.26 14.36 -1.83
CA TRP A 86 14.29 13.48 -2.49
C TRP A 86 13.18 13.03 -1.55
N THR A 87 12.03 12.69 -2.13
CA THR A 87 10.95 11.95 -1.46
C THR A 87 10.96 10.47 -1.88
N TRP A 88 10.67 9.59 -0.92
CA TRP A 88 10.55 8.16 -1.13
C TRP A 88 9.36 7.60 -0.36
N THR A 89 8.22 7.54 -1.04
CA THR A 89 6.90 7.30 -0.42
C THR A 89 6.03 6.44 -1.33
N TYR A 90 4.82 6.10 -0.87
CA TYR A 90 3.82 5.41 -1.70
C TYR A 90 3.31 6.24 -2.90
N LYS A 91 3.45 7.57 -2.88
CA LYS A 91 3.06 8.43 -4.02
C LYS A 91 3.91 8.19 -5.25
N TRP A 92 3.28 8.06 -6.42
CA TRP A 92 3.96 7.89 -7.71
C TRP A 92 4.70 9.16 -8.16
N SER A 93 4.28 10.32 -7.66
CA SER A 93 4.97 11.60 -7.91
C SER A 93 6.32 11.71 -7.22
N SER A 94 6.59 10.92 -6.17
CA SER A 94 7.83 11.01 -5.39
C SER A 94 9.07 10.66 -6.20
N ASP A 95 10.23 11.23 -5.86
CA ASP A 95 11.49 11.01 -6.60
C ASP A 95 11.83 9.52 -6.75
N ALA A 96 11.58 8.73 -5.71
CA ALA A 96 11.51 7.29 -5.77
C ALA A 96 10.17 6.78 -5.21
N PHE A 97 9.72 5.64 -5.72
CA PHE A 97 8.50 4.97 -5.27
C PHE A 97 8.81 3.96 -4.16
N ARG A 98 8.01 4.01 -3.09
CA ARG A 98 7.96 3.03 -2.00
C ARG A 98 6.52 2.70 -1.65
N GLY A 99 5.82 2.08 -2.59
CA GLY A 99 4.50 1.51 -2.33
C GLY A 99 4.57 0.15 -1.65
N TYR A 100 3.39 -0.37 -1.33
CA TYR A 100 3.21 -1.65 -0.64
C TYR A 100 3.13 -2.84 -1.59
N GLY A 101 2.96 -2.59 -2.89
CA GLY A 101 2.93 -3.64 -3.90
C GLY A 101 2.89 -3.08 -5.32
N THR A 102 3.03 -3.99 -6.28
CA THR A 102 2.98 -3.74 -7.72
C THR A 102 2.33 -4.94 -8.41
N ARG A 103 1.98 -4.79 -9.70
CA ARG A 103 1.48 -5.92 -10.51
C ARG A 103 2.48 -7.07 -10.58
N ASP A 104 3.76 -6.76 -10.79
CA ASP A 104 4.83 -7.77 -10.81
C ASP A 104 4.98 -8.46 -9.45
N TRP A 105 4.92 -7.70 -8.36
CA TRP A 105 4.94 -8.27 -7.02
C TRP A 105 3.73 -9.17 -6.76
N ALA A 106 2.52 -8.76 -7.19
CA ALA A 106 1.31 -9.56 -7.03
C ALA A 106 1.41 -10.88 -7.80
N LEU A 107 1.91 -10.82 -9.04
CA LEU A 107 2.18 -12.01 -9.87
C LEU A 107 3.22 -12.94 -9.23
N ALA A 108 4.27 -12.40 -8.64
CA ALA A 108 5.32 -13.17 -7.98
C ALA A 108 4.89 -13.75 -6.62
N SER A 109 3.86 -13.19 -6.00
CA SER A 109 3.43 -13.54 -4.63
C SER A 109 2.28 -14.54 -4.56
N VAL A 110 1.72 -14.96 -5.71
CA VAL A 110 0.56 -15.87 -5.77
C VAL A 110 0.87 -17.12 -6.60
N LYS A 111 0.14 -18.20 -6.31
CA LYS A 111 0.05 -19.33 -7.24
C LYS A 111 -0.73 -18.90 -8.48
N ARG A 112 -0.29 -19.38 -9.65
CA ARG A 112 -0.84 -19.02 -10.97
C ARG A 112 -1.25 -20.28 -11.73
N GLY A 113 -2.01 -20.06 -12.81
CA GLY A 113 -2.56 -21.12 -13.64
C GLY A 113 -4.00 -21.46 -13.27
N LYS A 114 -4.73 -22.03 -14.24
CA LYS A 114 -6.17 -22.38 -14.07
C LYS A 114 -6.42 -23.33 -12.91
N LEU A 115 -5.58 -24.35 -12.73
CA LEU A 115 -5.69 -25.29 -11.62
C LEU A 115 -5.55 -24.59 -10.26
N ALA A 116 -4.63 -23.63 -10.14
CA ALA A 116 -4.49 -22.86 -8.92
C ALA A 116 -5.75 -22.03 -8.62
N VAL A 117 -6.37 -21.45 -9.65
CA VAL A 117 -7.65 -20.73 -9.50
C VAL A 117 -8.78 -21.69 -9.12
N ASP A 118 -8.85 -22.89 -9.70
CA ASP A 118 -9.84 -23.92 -9.36
C ASP A 118 -9.75 -24.30 -7.87
N GLU A 119 -8.52 -24.55 -7.37
CA GLU A 119 -8.26 -24.85 -5.97
C GLU A 119 -8.65 -23.68 -5.05
N ILE A 120 -8.33 -22.44 -5.45
CA ILE A 120 -8.69 -21.24 -4.69
C ILE A 120 -10.20 -21.14 -4.54
N VAL A 121 -10.95 -21.19 -5.65
CA VAL A 121 -12.41 -21.03 -5.65
C VAL A 121 -13.08 -22.14 -4.85
N ALA A 122 -12.69 -23.40 -5.06
CA ALA A 122 -13.25 -24.55 -4.34
C ALA A 122 -12.97 -24.54 -2.83
N SER A 123 -11.91 -23.85 -2.39
CA SER A 123 -11.55 -23.77 -0.97
C SER A 123 -12.39 -22.77 -0.16
N LYS A 124 -13.18 -21.91 -0.81
CA LYS A 124 -13.86 -20.79 -0.16
C LYS A 124 -15.15 -21.22 0.52
N ASP A 125 -15.19 -21.08 1.85
CA ASP A 125 -16.34 -21.45 2.68
C ASP A 125 -16.73 -20.38 3.73
N LYS A 126 -16.09 -19.21 3.69
CA LYS A 126 -16.41 -18.07 4.58
C LYS A 126 -16.61 -16.79 3.77
N MET A 127 -17.51 -15.95 4.25
CA MET A 127 -17.91 -14.73 3.56
C MET A 127 -16.78 -13.69 3.48
N ALA A 128 -16.55 -12.93 4.56
CA ALA A 128 -15.54 -11.88 4.58
C ALA A 128 -14.71 -11.92 5.87
N MET A 129 -13.51 -11.35 5.84
CA MET A 129 -12.73 -11.08 7.05
C MET A 129 -12.13 -9.68 7.07
N TRP A 130 -11.80 -9.21 8.27
CA TRP A 130 -11.13 -7.93 8.47
C TRP A 130 -10.17 -7.97 9.65
N THR A 131 -8.94 -7.53 9.44
CA THR A 131 -7.94 -7.38 10.51
C THR A 131 -7.62 -5.90 10.70
N VAL A 132 -7.94 -5.33 11.86
CA VAL A 132 -7.79 -3.89 12.10
C VAL A 132 -7.36 -3.61 13.53
N SER A 133 -6.38 -2.71 13.67
CA SER A 133 -5.84 -2.28 14.97
C SER A 133 -5.88 -0.78 15.20
N ASN A 134 -6.40 -0.01 14.24
CA ASN A 134 -6.64 1.41 14.35
C ASN A 134 -8.14 1.70 14.08
N CYS A 135 -8.92 1.97 15.13
CA CYS A 135 -10.37 2.25 15.01
C CYS A 135 -10.73 3.71 15.27
N GLY A 136 -9.77 4.63 15.28
CA GLY A 136 -10.04 6.04 15.61
C GLY A 136 -8.79 6.92 15.51
N GLY A 137 -8.86 8.13 16.05
CA GLY A 137 -7.75 9.08 16.01
C GLY A 137 -7.58 9.82 14.67
N SER A 138 -8.04 9.24 13.56
CA SER A 138 -8.21 9.95 12.28
C SER A 138 -9.65 9.83 11.78
N GLN A 139 -10.06 10.78 10.94
CA GLN A 139 -11.38 10.78 10.32
C GLN A 139 -11.60 9.54 9.45
N GLY A 140 -10.58 9.12 8.69
CA GLY A 140 -10.63 7.88 7.91
C GLY A 140 -10.79 6.62 8.77
N ALA A 141 -10.09 6.53 9.91
CA ALA A 141 -10.24 5.41 10.82
C ALA A 141 -11.64 5.35 11.48
N ILE A 142 -12.26 6.51 11.73
CA ILE A 142 -13.64 6.58 12.25
C ILE A 142 -14.63 6.14 11.16
N GLN A 143 -14.50 6.70 9.94
CA GLN A 143 -15.45 6.43 8.86
C GLN A 143 -15.40 4.98 8.35
N ARG A 144 -14.23 4.35 8.24
CA ARG A 144 -14.16 2.93 7.86
C ARG A 144 -14.84 2.01 8.87
N MET A 145 -14.78 2.36 10.16
CA MET A 145 -15.48 1.62 11.20
C MET A 145 -16.99 1.80 11.09
N GLN A 146 -17.46 2.99 10.70
CA GLN A 146 -18.87 3.22 10.42
C GLN A 146 -19.33 2.43 9.18
N TYR A 147 -18.59 2.51 8.08
CA TYR A 147 -18.92 1.78 6.86
C TYR A 147 -18.95 0.25 7.09
N TYR A 148 -18.00 -0.28 7.88
CA TYR A 148 -18.04 -1.66 8.34
C TYR A 148 -19.32 -2.00 9.10
N LYS A 149 -19.77 -1.15 10.04
CA LYS A 149 -21.02 -1.38 10.79
C LYS A 149 -22.23 -1.38 9.84
N ASP A 150 -22.24 -0.49 8.86
CA ASP A 150 -23.33 -0.40 7.88
C ASP A 150 -23.40 -1.68 7.02
N LEU A 151 -22.25 -2.26 6.64
CA LEU A 151 -22.19 -3.56 5.96
C LEU A 151 -22.72 -4.70 6.83
N VAL A 152 -22.33 -4.76 8.09
CA VAL A 152 -22.81 -5.79 9.03
C VAL A 152 -24.32 -5.64 9.26
N GLN A 153 -24.81 -4.40 9.43
CA GLN A 153 -26.23 -4.10 9.58
C GLN A 153 -27.03 -4.50 8.35
N ALA A 154 -26.45 -4.34 7.15
CA ALA A 154 -27.03 -4.82 5.90
C ALA A 154 -26.99 -6.35 5.72
N GLY A 155 -26.36 -7.10 6.63
CA GLY A 155 -26.37 -8.56 6.65
C GLY A 155 -25.07 -9.22 6.18
N LEU A 156 -23.96 -8.48 6.07
CA LEU A 156 -22.66 -9.09 5.76
C LEU A 156 -22.07 -9.78 6.99
N THR A 157 -21.72 -11.05 6.83
CA THR A 157 -20.96 -11.77 7.86
C THR A 157 -19.47 -11.51 7.69
N VAL A 158 -18.82 -10.99 8.74
CA VAL A 158 -17.40 -10.64 8.73
C VAL A 158 -16.69 -11.25 9.94
N SER A 159 -15.67 -12.06 9.68
CA SER A 159 -14.73 -12.50 10.73
C SER A 159 -13.76 -11.37 11.07
N THR A 160 -13.83 -10.85 12.28
CA THR A 160 -13.03 -9.70 12.70
C THR A 160 -11.88 -10.05 13.62
N PHE A 161 -10.73 -9.42 13.41
CA PHE A 161 -9.52 -9.62 14.22
C PHE A 161 -8.79 -8.30 14.49
N GLY A 162 -7.94 -8.28 15.51
CA GLY A 162 -7.05 -7.17 15.83
C GLY A 162 -7.53 -6.30 17.00
N LYS A 163 -6.76 -5.26 17.33
CA LYS A 163 -6.96 -4.48 18.57
C LYS A 163 -8.32 -3.78 18.67
N CYS A 164 -8.98 -3.54 17.53
CA CYS A 164 -10.31 -2.92 17.50
C CYS A 164 -11.43 -3.87 17.95
N PHE A 165 -11.14 -5.17 18.05
CA PHE A 165 -12.09 -6.22 18.43
C PHE A 165 -11.52 -7.03 19.60
N PHE A 166 -11.66 -6.48 20.81
CA PHE A 166 -11.02 -6.99 22.04
C PHE A 166 -11.25 -8.48 22.35
N TRP A 167 -12.34 -9.05 21.85
CA TRP A 167 -12.74 -10.46 22.07
C TRP A 167 -12.43 -11.38 20.89
N SER A 168 -11.76 -10.86 19.85
CA SER A 168 -11.37 -11.65 18.68
C SER A 168 -10.21 -12.61 18.98
N GLU A 169 -10.16 -13.70 18.22
CA GLU A 169 -9.01 -14.59 18.23
C GLU A 169 -7.73 -13.79 17.88
N LYS A 170 -6.65 -14.02 18.63
CA LYS A 170 -5.35 -13.44 18.28
C LYS A 170 -4.76 -14.17 17.08
N ILE A 171 -4.54 -13.43 16.00
CA ILE A 171 -3.80 -13.90 14.84
C ILE A 171 -2.32 -13.49 14.98
N THR A 172 -1.41 -14.39 14.62
CA THR A 172 0.02 -14.08 14.60
C THR A 172 0.27 -13.02 13.52
N TRP A 173 0.87 -11.91 13.91
CA TRP A 173 1.26 -10.86 12.97
C TRP A 173 2.53 -11.26 12.23
N SER A 174 2.56 -11.03 10.92
CA SER A 174 3.73 -11.19 10.07
C SER A 174 3.75 -10.12 8.99
N PHE A 175 4.94 -9.67 8.61
CA PHE A 175 5.15 -8.78 7.48
C PHE A 175 6.21 -9.38 6.53
N PRO A 176 5.90 -9.56 5.23
CA PRO A 176 4.59 -9.38 4.62
C PRO A 176 3.60 -10.45 5.11
N THR A 177 2.31 -10.13 5.22
CA THR A 177 1.32 -11.01 5.87
C THR A 177 1.12 -12.33 5.12
N ASN A 178 1.08 -13.43 5.89
CA ASN A 178 0.70 -14.76 5.42
C ASN A 178 -0.21 -15.40 6.47
N TYR A 179 -1.50 -15.45 6.17
CA TYR A 179 -2.49 -16.02 7.06
C TYR A 179 -2.43 -17.55 7.06
N PRO A 180 -2.81 -18.21 8.18
CA PRO A 180 -3.02 -19.65 8.17
C PRO A 180 -4.16 -20.03 7.23
N ASP A 181 -4.10 -21.23 6.65
CA ASP A 181 -5.05 -21.70 5.61
C ASP A 181 -6.52 -21.56 6.04
N LYS A 182 -6.83 -21.76 7.32
CA LYS A 182 -8.19 -21.58 7.87
C LYS A 182 -8.78 -20.19 7.66
N LEU A 183 -7.94 -19.16 7.52
CA LEU A 183 -8.35 -17.78 7.24
C LEU A 183 -8.31 -17.47 5.75
N LYS A 184 -7.47 -18.13 4.96
CA LYS A 184 -7.50 -18.01 3.50
C LYS A 184 -8.79 -18.55 2.88
N LYS A 185 -9.60 -19.30 3.62
CA LYS A 185 -10.94 -19.76 3.20
C LYS A 185 -12.00 -18.67 3.06
N HIS A 186 -11.74 -17.43 3.50
CA HIS A 186 -12.65 -16.31 3.23
C HIS A 186 -12.64 -15.96 1.73
N LYS A 187 -13.80 -15.59 1.17
CA LYS A 187 -13.93 -15.04 -0.18
C LYS A 187 -13.37 -13.62 -0.24
N PHE A 188 -13.77 -12.79 0.73
CA PHE A 188 -13.48 -11.36 0.72
C PHE A 188 -12.61 -10.91 1.89
N TYR A 189 -11.78 -9.89 1.65
CA TYR A 189 -11.05 -9.17 2.68
C TYR A 189 -11.42 -7.68 2.65
N LEU A 190 -11.76 -7.09 3.79
CA LEU A 190 -12.03 -5.64 3.87
C LEU A 190 -10.70 -4.86 3.83
N ALA A 191 -10.27 -4.49 2.63
CA ALA A 191 -9.06 -3.71 2.37
C ALA A 191 -9.30 -2.20 2.61
N PHE A 192 -9.71 -1.86 3.83
CA PHE A 192 -10.15 -0.51 4.19
C PHE A 192 -8.99 0.31 4.74
N GLU A 193 -8.62 1.38 4.03
CA GLU A 193 -7.56 2.27 4.48
C GLU A 193 -7.96 3.13 5.67
N ASN A 194 -6.96 3.60 6.42
CA ASN A 194 -7.15 4.48 7.59
C ASN A 194 -7.24 5.97 7.22
N SER A 195 -7.33 6.26 5.93
CA SER A 195 -7.44 7.61 5.36
C SER A 195 -8.46 7.62 4.21
N ILE A 196 -8.92 8.80 3.83
CA ILE A 196 -9.98 9.00 2.84
C ILE A 196 -9.33 9.72 1.66
N ARG A 197 -9.47 9.18 0.44
CA ARG A 197 -9.03 9.81 -0.82
C ARG A 197 -7.57 10.27 -0.88
N CYS A 198 -6.69 9.75 -0.03
CA CYS A 198 -5.26 10.00 -0.17
C CYS A 198 -4.72 9.36 -1.44
N LYS A 199 -4.19 10.19 -2.34
CA LYS A 199 -3.76 9.78 -3.67
C LYS A 199 -2.67 8.72 -3.59
N ASP A 200 -2.83 7.64 -4.35
CA ASP A 200 -1.92 6.49 -4.43
C ASP A 200 -1.79 5.65 -3.14
N TYR A 201 -2.53 5.97 -2.07
CA TYR A 201 -2.39 5.30 -0.77
C TYR A 201 -3.13 3.95 -0.75
N ILE A 202 -2.48 2.92 -1.28
CA ILE A 202 -2.97 1.54 -1.35
C ILE A 202 -1.94 0.62 -0.71
N THR A 203 -2.29 0.03 0.43
CA THR A 203 -1.31 -0.52 1.38
C THR A 203 -1.26 -2.05 1.41
N GLU A 204 -0.59 -2.61 2.43
CA GLU A 204 -0.55 -4.05 2.71
C GLU A 204 -1.94 -4.69 2.78
N LYS A 205 -2.98 -3.90 3.12
CA LYS A 205 -4.38 -4.37 3.19
C LYS A 205 -4.87 -4.91 1.84
N PHE A 206 -4.50 -4.26 0.75
CA PHE A 206 -4.84 -4.68 -0.60
C PHE A 206 -3.90 -5.79 -1.09
N TRP A 207 -2.58 -5.56 -0.95
CA TRP A 207 -1.57 -6.42 -1.55
C TRP A 207 -1.31 -7.70 -0.76
N ASP A 208 -0.89 -7.57 0.50
CA ASP A 208 -0.54 -8.68 1.36
C ASP A 208 -1.78 -9.35 1.94
N ASN A 209 -2.62 -8.61 2.65
CA ASN A 209 -3.70 -9.19 3.43
C ASN A 209 -4.79 -9.80 2.55
N ALA A 210 -5.03 -9.23 1.35
CA ALA A 210 -6.04 -9.73 0.42
C ALA A 210 -5.43 -10.57 -0.71
N LEU A 211 -4.80 -9.94 -1.72
CA LEU A 211 -4.39 -10.63 -2.95
C LEU A 211 -3.44 -11.80 -2.69
N LYS A 212 -2.36 -11.58 -1.94
CA LYS A 212 -1.39 -12.65 -1.61
C LYS A 212 -2.00 -13.79 -0.79
N ASN A 213 -3.09 -13.54 -0.06
CA ASN A 213 -3.78 -14.54 0.76
C ASN A 213 -5.08 -15.06 0.11
N ASP A 214 -5.13 -15.03 -1.23
CA ASP A 214 -6.18 -15.63 -2.07
C ASP A 214 -7.58 -15.04 -1.87
N MET A 215 -7.71 -13.86 -1.28
CA MET A 215 -8.99 -13.18 -1.06
C MET A 215 -9.18 -12.03 -2.05
N VAL A 216 -10.44 -11.77 -2.41
CA VAL A 216 -10.80 -10.59 -3.20
C VAL A 216 -10.89 -9.36 -2.27
N PRO A 217 -10.08 -8.31 -2.48
CA PRO A 217 -10.16 -7.09 -1.69
C PRO A 217 -11.46 -6.33 -1.98
N ILE A 218 -12.19 -5.99 -0.92
CA ILE A 218 -13.23 -4.96 -0.92
C ILE A 218 -12.57 -3.66 -0.49
N VAL A 219 -12.51 -2.68 -1.39
CA VAL A 219 -11.68 -1.49 -1.24
C VAL A 219 -12.51 -0.30 -0.79
N TRP A 220 -12.08 0.34 0.28
CA TRP A 220 -12.63 1.59 0.82
C TRP A 220 -11.48 2.51 1.24
N GLY A 221 -11.58 3.81 0.95
CA GLY A 221 -10.57 4.81 1.28
C GLY A 221 -10.00 5.48 0.04
N PRO A 222 -9.12 4.83 -0.75
CA PRO A 222 -8.56 5.41 -1.97
C PRO A 222 -9.64 5.70 -3.03
N ALA A 223 -9.31 6.53 -4.02
CA ALA A 223 -10.17 6.71 -5.19
C ALA A 223 -10.08 5.48 -6.10
N LYS A 224 -11.19 5.11 -6.76
CA LYS A 224 -11.21 3.93 -7.64
C LYS A 224 -10.16 4.03 -8.73
N GLU A 225 -9.95 5.23 -9.25
CA GLU A 225 -8.97 5.52 -10.30
C GLU A 225 -7.54 5.22 -9.85
N ASP A 226 -7.21 5.52 -8.60
CA ASP A 226 -5.88 5.23 -8.03
C ASP A 226 -5.66 3.71 -7.92
N VAL A 227 -6.72 2.96 -7.57
CA VAL A 227 -6.66 1.49 -7.47
C VAL A 227 -6.53 0.88 -8.86
N LEU A 228 -7.34 1.33 -9.83
CA LEU A 228 -7.24 0.90 -11.23
C LEU A 228 -5.85 1.18 -11.80
N ALA A 229 -5.24 2.32 -11.47
CA ALA A 229 -3.92 2.69 -11.98
C ALA A 229 -2.83 1.66 -11.65
N VAL A 230 -2.96 0.92 -10.54
CA VAL A 230 -1.91 -0.01 -10.06
C VAL A 230 -2.33 -1.48 -9.96
N ALA A 231 -3.61 -1.78 -9.78
CA ALA A 231 -4.08 -3.15 -9.54
C ALA A 231 -4.07 -4.01 -10.81
N PRO A 232 -4.01 -5.35 -10.68
CA PRO A 232 -4.46 -6.23 -11.74
C PRO A 232 -5.93 -5.93 -12.10
N LEU A 233 -6.25 -5.95 -13.39
CA LEU A 233 -7.59 -5.64 -13.85
C LEU A 233 -8.60 -6.66 -13.28
N ASP A 234 -9.79 -6.16 -12.91
CA ASP A 234 -10.89 -6.96 -12.37
C ASP A 234 -10.51 -7.78 -11.12
N SER A 235 -9.51 -7.35 -10.33
CA SER A 235 -9.05 -8.09 -9.15
C SER A 235 -9.63 -7.62 -7.80
N PHE A 236 -10.57 -6.68 -7.80
CA PHE A 236 -11.07 -6.04 -6.58
C PHE A 236 -12.50 -5.54 -6.76
N ILE A 237 -13.19 -5.33 -5.63
CA ILE A 237 -14.52 -4.73 -5.57
C ILE A 237 -14.37 -3.36 -4.91
N HIS A 238 -14.75 -2.28 -5.61
CA HIS A 238 -14.69 -0.95 -5.03
C HIS A 238 -16.01 -0.58 -4.35
N CYS A 239 -15.96 -0.05 -3.13
CA CYS A 239 -17.19 0.34 -2.42
C CYS A 239 -18.00 1.42 -3.17
N ASP A 240 -17.33 2.33 -3.87
CA ASP A 240 -18.00 3.41 -4.62
C ASP A 240 -18.75 2.94 -5.88
N ASP A 241 -18.61 1.67 -6.27
CA ASP A 241 -19.39 1.11 -7.39
C ASP A 241 -20.85 0.83 -7.01
N PHE A 242 -21.22 1.03 -5.74
CA PHE A 242 -22.53 0.71 -5.20
C PHE A 242 -23.18 1.94 -4.60
N GLU A 243 -24.47 2.10 -4.87
CA GLU A 243 -25.28 3.22 -4.35
C GLU A 243 -25.39 3.22 -2.81
N SER A 244 -25.18 2.07 -2.16
CA SER A 244 -25.21 1.94 -0.71
C SER A 244 -24.46 0.68 -0.23
N PRO A 245 -24.07 0.62 1.05
CA PRO A 245 -23.53 -0.60 1.66
C PRO A 245 -24.46 -1.81 1.45
N ALA A 246 -25.78 -1.64 1.51
CA ALA A 246 -26.73 -2.72 1.30
C ALA A 246 -26.67 -3.30 -0.12
N LYS A 247 -26.48 -2.46 -1.14
CA LYS A 247 -26.27 -2.92 -2.52
C LYS A 247 -24.95 -3.64 -2.72
N LEU A 248 -23.89 -3.21 -2.03
CA LEU A 248 -22.65 -3.98 -1.98
C LEU A 248 -22.88 -5.35 -1.33
N VAL A 249 -23.58 -5.42 -0.19
CA VAL A 249 -23.87 -6.72 0.47
C VAL A 249 -24.71 -7.65 -0.40
N GLU A 250 -25.71 -7.13 -1.12
CA GLU A 250 -26.49 -7.90 -2.11
C GLU A 250 -25.57 -8.52 -3.18
N TYR A 251 -24.64 -7.72 -3.73
CA TYR A 251 -23.68 -8.19 -4.72
C TYR A 251 -22.70 -9.23 -4.17
N LEU A 252 -22.21 -9.04 -2.94
CA LEU A 252 -21.31 -10.01 -2.31
C LEU A 252 -22.01 -11.35 -2.05
N HIS A 253 -23.28 -11.33 -1.63
CA HIS A 253 -24.08 -12.56 -1.48
C HIS A 253 -24.37 -13.22 -2.82
N PHE A 254 -24.58 -12.44 -3.87
CA PHE A 254 -24.66 -12.98 -5.23
C PHE A 254 -23.36 -13.71 -5.61
N LEU A 255 -22.19 -13.11 -5.42
CA LEU A 255 -20.90 -13.76 -5.70
C LEU A 255 -20.65 -15.00 -4.82
N ASP A 256 -21.10 -14.99 -3.57
CA ASP A 256 -20.97 -16.13 -2.67
C ASP A 256 -21.68 -17.38 -3.22
N GLN A 257 -22.82 -17.18 -3.89
CA GLN A 257 -23.66 -18.25 -4.46
C GLN A 257 -23.35 -18.58 -5.92
N HIS A 258 -22.44 -17.84 -6.58
CA HIS A 258 -22.11 -18.00 -8.00
C HIS A 258 -20.59 -18.05 -8.20
N ASP A 259 -20.02 -19.25 -8.09
CA ASP A 259 -18.57 -19.45 -8.17
C ASP A 259 -17.96 -18.99 -9.51
N ASP A 260 -18.69 -19.10 -10.63
CA ASP A 260 -18.23 -18.61 -11.93
C ASP A 260 -18.10 -17.09 -11.97
N GLU A 261 -18.97 -16.36 -11.27
CA GLU A 261 -18.91 -14.90 -11.17
C GLU A 261 -17.81 -14.47 -10.21
N TYR A 262 -17.65 -15.18 -9.09
CA TYR A 262 -16.55 -14.96 -8.15
C TYR A 262 -15.19 -15.28 -8.77
N ARG A 263 -15.09 -16.31 -9.62
CA ARG A 263 -13.86 -16.70 -10.33
C ARG A 263 -13.28 -15.57 -11.16
N LYS A 264 -14.11 -14.69 -11.74
CA LYS A 264 -13.67 -13.58 -12.60
C LYS A 264 -12.63 -12.70 -11.91
N TYR A 265 -12.69 -12.59 -10.58
CA TYR A 265 -11.72 -11.83 -9.77
C TYR A 265 -10.31 -12.44 -9.70
N PHE A 266 -10.14 -13.65 -10.21
CA PHE A 266 -8.88 -14.39 -10.27
C PHE A 266 -8.37 -14.62 -11.69
N HIS A 267 -9.07 -14.14 -12.73
CA HIS A 267 -8.66 -14.33 -14.13
C HIS A 267 -7.24 -13.81 -14.42
N TRP A 268 -6.82 -12.74 -13.73
CA TRP A 268 -5.47 -12.19 -13.83
C TRP A 268 -4.36 -13.18 -13.42
N ARG A 269 -4.71 -14.28 -12.74
CA ARG A 269 -3.78 -15.35 -12.33
C ARG A 269 -3.75 -16.54 -13.30
N GLU A 270 -4.74 -16.68 -14.18
CA GLU A 270 -4.90 -17.90 -14.99
C GLU A 270 -3.83 -18.05 -16.08
N ASP A 271 -3.42 -16.94 -16.70
CA ASP A 271 -2.34 -16.92 -17.67
C ASP A 271 -1.00 -16.84 -16.94
N GLU A 272 -0.20 -17.90 -16.99
CA GLU A 272 1.13 -17.98 -16.38
C GLU A 272 2.19 -17.15 -17.11
N SER A 273 1.92 -16.72 -18.35
CA SER A 273 2.80 -15.82 -19.11
C SER A 273 2.55 -14.34 -18.83
N MET A 274 1.43 -14.00 -18.18
CA MET A 274 1.06 -12.62 -17.82
C MET A 274 2.19 -11.91 -17.06
N THR A 275 2.43 -10.65 -17.44
CA THR A 275 3.40 -9.72 -16.83
C THR A 275 2.69 -8.47 -16.31
N GLY A 276 3.32 -7.72 -15.39
CA GLY A 276 2.76 -6.47 -14.92
C GLY A 276 2.56 -5.43 -16.03
N GLU A 277 3.43 -5.44 -17.05
CA GLU A 277 3.29 -4.57 -18.23
C GLU A 277 2.05 -4.92 -19.06
N GLN A 278 1.78 -6.21 -19.30
CA GLN A 278 0.57 -6.64 -20.01
C GLN A 278 -0.70 -6.26 -19.24
N MET A 279 -0.72 -6.47 -17.92
CA MET A 279 -1.85 -6.05 -17.07
C MET A 279 -2.09 -4.53 -17.12
N ALA A 280 -1.03 -3.73 -17.14
CA ALA A 280 -1.13 -2.29 -17.27
C ALA A 280 -1.73 -1.89 -18.63
N LYS A 281 -1.30 -2.54 -19.73
CA LYS A 281 -1.89 -2.33 -21.06
C LYS A 281 -3.38 -2.67 -21.11
N LEU A 282 -3.78 -3.83 -20.56
CA LEU A 282 -5.20 -4.23 -20.48
C LEU A 282 -6.04 -3.20 -19.72
N THR A 283 -5.51 -2.67 -18.62
CA THR A 283 -6.18 -1.62 -17.85
C THR A 283 -6.33 -0.35 -18.68
N LYS A 284 -5.28 0.07 -19.38
CA LYS A 284 -5.30 1.28 -20.23
C LYS A 284 -6.24 1.15 -21.42
N GLU A 285 -6.38 -0.05 -21.98
CA GLU A 285 -7.33 -0.36 -23.05
C GLU A 285 -8.78 -0.28 -22.55
N LYS A 286 -9.08 -0.81 -21.36
CA LYS A 286 -10.43 -0.78 -20.76
C LYS A 286 -10.80 0.61 -20.22
N TYR A 287 -9.84 1.34 -19.68
CA TYR A 287 -10.01 2.65 -19.07
C TYR A 287 -8.98 3.67 -19.61
N PRO A 288 -9.19 4.20 -20.84
CA PRO A 288 -8.24 5.10 -21.49
C PRO A 288 -7.97 6.41 -20.74
N GLU A 289 -8.89 6.83 -19.89
CA GLU A 289 -8.80 8.02 -19.04
C GLU A 289 -7.88 7.85 -17.82
N ILE A 290 -7.64 6.60 -17.40
CA ILE A 290 -6.81 6.32 -16.22
C ILE A 290 -5.33 6.50 -16.57
N ASP A 291 -4.62 7.21 -15.71
CA ASP A 291 -3.15 7.32 -15.76
C ASP A 291 -2.54 6.03 -15.17
N VAL A 292 -2.44 5.00 -16.00
CA VAL A 292 -2.00 3.67 -15.57
C VAL A 292 -0.49 3.67 -15.29
N MET A 293 -0.14 3.27 -14.08
CA MET A 293 1.24 3.24 -13.61
C MET A 293 1.96 1.99 -14.12
N MET A 294 2.97 2.19 -14.95
CA MET A 294 3.67 1.11 -15.65
C MET A 294 4.77 0.45 -14.80
N LYS A 295 5.73 1.25 -14.32
CA LYS A 295 6.90 0.75 -13.58
C LYS A 295 7.29 1.72 -12.47
N PRO A 296 7.48 1.24 -11.22
CA PRO A 296 7.91 2.10 -10.12
C PRO A 296 9.34 2.62 -10.31
N LYS A 297 9.56 3.84 -9.79
CA LYS A 297 10.89 4.46 -9.68
C LYS A 297 11.65 3.84 -8.52
N ASP A 298 12.55 2.91 -8.79
CA ASP A 298 13.41 2.30 -7.77
C ASP A 298 14.46 3.29 -7.26
N LEU A 299 14.63 3.40 -5.94
CA LEU A 299 15.51 4.41 -5.33
C LEU A 299 16.96 4.31 -5.79
N CYS A 300 17.51 3.09 -5.81
CA CYS A 300 18.90 2.86 -6.21
C CYS A 300 19.09 3.19 -7.69
N SER A 301 18.18 2.69 -8.53
CA SER A 301 18.20 2.89 -9.97
C SER A 301 18.07 4.36 -10.35
N GLU A 302 17.20 5.12 -9.66
CA GLU A 302 17.07 6.56 -9.89
C GLU A 302 18.31 7.31 -9.41
N TYR A 303 18.91 6.92 -8.29
CA TYR A 303 20.16 7.51 -7.82
C TYR A 303 21.29 7.35 -8.83
N LEU A 304 21.44 6.16 -9.44
CA LEU A 304 22.51 5.89 -10.42
C LEU A 304 22.37 6.72 -11.71
N LYS A 305 21.15 7.13 -12.06
CA LYS A 305 20.89 8.03 -13.20
C LYS A 305 21.01 9.51 -12.83
N ASN A 306 21.09 9.82 -11.53
CA ASN A 306 21.04 11.20 -11.08
C ASN A 306 22.32 11.97 -11.41
N THR A 307 22.17 13.15 -12.02
CA THR A 307 23.28 14.02 -12.41
C THR A 307 23.32 15.33 -11.63
N LYS A 308 22.27 15.65 -10.85
CA LYS A 308 22.13 16.92 -10.13
C LYS A 308 21.49 16.73 -8.77
N THR A 309 21.89 17.56 -7.81
CA THR A 309 21.28 17.58 -6.48
C THR A 309 20.28 18.74 -6.40
N LYS A 310 19.04 18.46 -5.98
CA LYS A 310 18.00 19.47 -5.68
C LYS A 310 17.76 19.55 -4.18
N ILE A 311 17.19 20.63 -3.67
CA ILE A 311 16.72 20.73 -2.28
C ILE A 311 15.22 21.00 -2.31
N ILE A 312 14.45 20.17 -1.61
CA ILE A 312 13.01 20.35 -1.44
C ILE A 312 12.79 21.54 -0.52
N LYS A 313 12.15 22.59 -1.06
CA LYS A 313 11.92 23.84 -0.32
C LYS A 313 10.89 23.67 0.80
N SER A 314 9.83 22.93 0.53
CA SER A 314 8.84 22.59 1.56
C SER A 314 8.34 21.17 1.39
N LEU A 315 8.49 20.35 2.44
CA LEU A 315 7.94 19.00 2.43
C LEU A 315 6.41 19.02 2.53
N ASN A 316 5.84 20.03 3.19
CA ASN A 316 4.39 20.18 3.19
C ASN A 316 3.88 20.37 1.76
N GLN A 317 4.53 21.19 0.94
CA GLN A 317 4.12 21.39 -0.46
C GLN A 317 4.33 20.13 -1.31
N GLU A 318 5.48 19.49 -1.19
CA GLU A 318 5.83 18.32 -1.99
C GLU A 318 4.97 17.09 -1.66
N PHE A 319 4.71 16.85 -0.37
CA PHE A 319 4.06 15.63 0.10
C PHE A 319 2.63 15.84 0.61
N ILE A 320 2.33 16.88 1.38
CA ILE A 320 1.00 17.03 2.02
C ILE A 320 0.03 17.76 1.10
N ALA A 321 0.37 18.96 0.64
CA ALA A 321 -0.47 19.81 -0.20
C ALA A 321 -0.59 19.30 -1.65
N SER A 322 0.26 18.34 -2.04
CA SER A 322 0.12 17.61 -3.31
C SER A 322 -1.00 16.55 -3.28
N ASP A 323 -1.61 16.32 -2.12
CA ASP A 323 -2.75 15.41 -1.96
C ASP A 323 -4.10 16.10 -2.18
N ARG A 324 -5.16 15.30 -2.25
CA ARG A 324 -6.54 15.78 -2.33
C ARG A 324 -6.95 16.46 -1.03
N GLU A 325 -7.82 17.47 -1.09
CA GLU A 325 -8.30 18.16 0.11
C GLU A 325 -9.01 17.20 1.06
N GLU A 326 -9.74 16.21 0.52
CA GLU A 326 -10.43 15.16 1.26
C GLU A 326 -9.48 14.23 2.02
N CYS A 327 -8.23 14.09 1.58
CA CYS A 327 -7.20 13.39 2.34
C CYS A 327 -6.78 14.17 3.58
N LEU A 328 -6.85 15.50 3.52
CA LEU A 328 -6.36 16.38 4.58
C LEU A 328 -7.46 16.82 5.55
N SER A 329 -8.70 16.36 5.35
CA SER A 329 -9.90 16.76 6.10
C SER A 329 -10.13 15.97 7.39
#